data_AF-A0A535PRT8-F1
#
_entry.id   AF-A0A535PRT8-F1
#
_cell.length_a   1.000
_cell.length_b   1.000
_cell.length_c   1.000
_cell.angle_alpha   90.00
_cell.angle_beta   90.00
_cell.angle_gamma   90.00
#
_symmetry.space_group_name_H-M   'P 1'
#
loop_
_entity.id
_entity.type
_entity.pdbx_description
1 polymer ?
#
loop_
_entity_poly.entity_id
_entity_poly.type
_entity_poly.pdbx_seq_one_letter_code
_entity_poly.pdbx_strand_id
1 'polypeptide(L)'
;MSSLLFTGLLLRGFVLGFAIAASPGPIFFLCVRRTLVQGRLTGLLSGLGVATVDGFYAAIATFGVAALTAAFVAGRRPLAVVGGAVLVALGVRILLERARNEATATVTG
;
A
#
# COMPACT_ATOMS: atom_id res chain seq x y z
N MET A 1 2.89 24.23 -26.55
CA MET A 1 3.81 23.29 -25.87
C MET A 1 3.30 22.82 -24.50
N SER A 2 2.58 23.65 -23.74
CA SER A 2 2.06 23.28 -22.40
C SER A 2 0.88 22.28 -22.39
N SER A 3 0.07 22.22 -23.45
CA SER A 3 -1.09 21.29 -23.56
C SER A 3 -0.68 19.83 -23.75
N LEU A 4 0.35 19.57 -24.58
CA LEU A 4 0.92 18.22 -24.80
C LEU A 4 1.55 17.63 -23.52
N LEU A 5 2.16 18.48 -22.68
CA LEU A 5 2.70 18.05 -21.38
C LEU A 5 1.59 17.69 -20.39
N PHE A 6 0.49 18.43 -20.39
CA PHE A 6 -0.65 18.15 -19.51
C PHE A 6 -1.31 16.81 -19.86
N THR A 7 -1.58 16.56 -21.14
CA THR A 7 -2.14 15.26 -21.58
C THR A 7 -1.21 14.09 -21.24
N GLY A 8 0.11 14.26 -21.39
CA GLY A 8 1.08 13.23 -21.01
C GLY A 8 1.14 12.96 -19.50
N LEU A 9 0.99 14.00 -18.67
CA LEU A 9 0.96 13.87 -17.21
C LEU A 9 -0.32 13.17 -16.73
N LEU A 10 -1.46 13.52 -17.33
CA LEU A 10 -2.77 12.91 -17.07
C LEU A 10 -2.78 11.43 -17.44
N LEU A 11 -2.24 11.08 -18.61
CA LEU A 11 -2.16 9.68 -19.04
C LEU A 11 -1.22 8.86 -18.15
N ARG A 12 -0.06 9.40 -17.77
CA ARG A 12 0.86 8.75 -16.82
C ARG A 12 0.23 8.56 -15.45
N GLY A 13 -0.44 9.58 -14.92
CA GLY A 13 -1.15 9.51 -13.64
C GLY A 13 -2.27 8.46 -13.68
N PHE A 14 -3.04 8.41 -14.77
CA PHE A 14 -4.08 7.42 -14.98
C PHE A 14 -3.52 5.99 -15.01
N VAL A 15 -2.47 5.75 -15.80
CA VAL A 15 -1.83 4.42 -15.89
C VAL A 15 -1.24 3.99 -14.56
N LEU A 16 -0.56 4.89 -13.84
CA LEU A 16 0.02 4.59 -12.53
C LEU A 16 -1.07 4.29 -11.49
N GLY A 17 -2.14 5.08 -11.45
CA GLY A 17 -3.29 4.85 -10.57
C GLY A 17 -3.99 3.53 -10.87
N PHE A 18 -4.16 3.20 -12.16
CA PHE A 18 -4.74 1.94 -12.58
C PHE A 18 -3.85 0.74 -12.20
N ALA A 19 -2.53 0.86 -12.34
CA ALA A 19 -1.59 -0.20 -11.94
C ALA A 19 -1.62 -0.46 -10.42
N ILE A 20 -1.78 0.59 -9.61
CA ILE A 20 -1.92 0.45 -8.15
C ILE A 20 -3.26 -0.23 -7.80
N ALA A 21 -4.35 0.17 -8.45
CA ALA A 21 -5.68 -0.42 -8.22
C ALA A 21 -5.79 -1.88 -8.71
N ALA A 22 -5.05 -2.24 -9.76
CA ALA A 22 -5.07 -3.58 -10.36
C ALA A 22 -4.40 -4.66 -9.51
N SER A 23 -3.69 -4.29 -8.43
CA SER A 23 -3.05 -5.26 -7.53
C SER A 23 -3.94 -5.50 -6.29
N PRO A 24 -4.84 -6.51 -6.30
CA PRO A 24 -5.61 -6.86 -5.12
C PRO A 24 -4.67 -7.45 -4.06
N GLY A 25 -4.39 -6.65 -3.02
CA GLY A 25 -3.55 -7.07 -1.90
C GLY A 25 -4.23 -8.08 -0.95
N PRO A 26 -3.50 -8.59 0.04
CA PRO A 26 -4.03 -9.55 1.03
C PRO A 26 -5.20 -8.98 1.85
N ILE A 27 -5.24 -7.66 2.06
CA ILE A 27 -6.33 -6.96 2.78
C ILE A 27 -7.66 -7.12 2.03
N PHE A 28 -7.65 -7.04 0.70
CA PHE A 28 -8.85 -7.22 -0.13
C PHE A 28 -9.43 -8.62 0.04
N PHE A 29 -8.58 -9.66 -0.10
CA PHE A 29 -9.00 -11.04 0.09
C PHE A 29 -9.47 -11.32 1.53
N LEU A 30 -8.84 -10.73 2.54
CA LEU A 30 -9.31 -10.82 3.92
C LEU A 30 -10.70 -10.19 4.11
N CYS A 31 -10.96 -9.03 3.51
CA CYS A 31 -12.25 -8.36 3.59
C CYS A 31 -13.36 -9.17 2.89
N VAL A 32 -13.06 -9.69 1.69
CA VAL A 32 -13.97 -10.59 0.95
C VAL A 32 -14.25 -11.85 1.76
N ARG A 33 -13.21 -12.51 2.29
CA ARG A 33 -13.35 -13.73 3.11
C ARG A 33 -14.17 -13.46 4.37
N ARG A 34 -13.94 -12.35 5.08
CA ARG A 34 -14.76 -11.97 6.25
C ARG A 34 -16.21 -11.71 5.87
N THR A 35 -16.46 -11.05 4.74
CA THR A 35 -17.82 -10.82 4.24
C THR A 35 -18.55 -12.13 3.93
N LEU A 36 -17.85 -13.08 3.29
CA LEU A 36 -18.41 -14.38 2.92
C LEU A 36 -18.61 -15.31 4.13
N VAL A 37 -17.71 -15.28 5.12
CA VAL A 37 -17.75 -16.19 6.30
C VAL A 37 -18.60 -15.64 7.44
N GLN A 38 -18.57 -14.33 7.69
CA GLN A 38 -19.21 -13.68 8.85
C GLN A 38 -20.43 -12.82 8.46
N GLY A 39 -20.72 -12.70 7.15
CA GLY A 39 -21.89 -11.99 6.65
C GLY A 39 -21.63 -10.52 6.31
N ARG A 40 -22.67 -9.89 5.74
CA ARG A 40 -22.59 -8.58 5.05
C ARG A 40 -22.30 -7.40 5.99
N LEU A 41 -22.74 -7.49 7.25
CA LEU A 41 -22.53 -6.45 8.28
C LEU A 41 -21.07 -6.37 8.73
N THR A 42 -20.41 -7.51 8.93
CA THR A 42 -18.99 -7.57 9.32
C THR A 42 -18.08 -7.06 8.20
N GLY A 43 -18.45 -7.33 6.95
CA GLY A 43 -17.82 -6.75 5.77
C GLY A 43 -17.95 -5.22 5.72
N LEU A 44 -19.15 -4.70 5.95
CA LEU A 44 -19.41 -3.25 5.96
C LEU A 44 -18.60 -2.53 7.05
N LEU A 45 -18.55 -3.08 8.26
CA LEU A 45 -17.77 -2.50 9.37
C LEU A 45 -16.26 -2.55 9.11
N SER A 46 -15.74 -3.65 8.55
CA SER A 46 -14.32 -3.73 8.15
C SER A 46 -13.99 -2.73 7.04
N GLY A 47 -14.86 -2.59 6.04
CA GLY A 47 -14.69 -1.64 4.95
C GLY A 47 -14.72 -0.18 5.44
N LEU A 48 -15.64 0.15 6.34
CA LEU A 48 -15.72 1.48 6.96
C LEU A 48 -14.45 1.80 7.75
N GLY A 49 -13.94 0.84 8.53
CA GLY A 49 -12.68 1.01 9.26
C GLY A 49 -11.49 1.29 8.33
N VAL A 50 -11.36 0.54 7.23
CA VAL A 50 -10.30 0.77 6.23
C VAL A 50 -10.44 2.15 5.61
N ALA A 51 -11.64 2.56 5.20
CA ALA A 51 -11.88 3.88 4.61
C ALA A 51 -11.56 5.02 5.60
N THR A 52 -11.89 4.86 6.88
CA THR A 52 -11.54 5.84 7.92
C THR A 52 -10.03 5.97 8.07
N VAL A 53 -9.30 4.85 8.09
CA VAL A 53 -7.83 4.85 8.19
C VAL A 53 -7.20 5.53 6.97
N ASP A 54 -7.67 5.22 5.76
CA ASP A 54 -7.16 5.84 4.53
C ASP A 54 -7.44 7.35 4.49
N GLY A 55 -8.64 7.77 4.91
CA GLY A 55 -8.99 9.18 5.01
C GLY A 55 -8.12 9.92 6.03
N PHE A 56 -7.91 9.33 7.21
CA PHE A 56 -7.07 9.91 8.24
C PHE A 56 -5.59 9.97 7.82
N TYR A 57 -5.10 8.92 7.16
CA TYR A 57 -3.76 8.87 6.61
C TYR A 57 -3.55 9.94 5.54
N ALA A 58 -4.50 10.11 4.62
CA ALA A 58 -4.46 11.16 3.60
C ALA A 58 -4.53 12.56 4.21
N ALA A 59 -5.34 12.76 5.26
CA ALA A 59 -5.41 14.04 5.98
C ALA A 59 -4.07 14.38 6.65
N ILE A 60 -3.45 13.41 7.35
CA ILE A 60 -2.13 13.58 7.96
C ILE A 60 -1.07 13.82 6.88
N ALA A 61 -1.08 13.07 5.79
CA ALA A 61 -0.13 13.24 4.70
C ALA A 61 -0.26 14.62 4.05
N THR A 62 -1.46 15.06 3.71
CA THR A 62 -1.68 16.35 3.03
C THR A 62 -1.40 17.54 3.94
N PHE A 63 -1.88 17.51 5.19
CA PHE A 63 -1.66 18.59 6.16
C PHE A 63 -0.21 18.60 6.67
N GLY A 64 0.35 17.41 6.92
CA GLY A 64 1.69 17.24 7.47
C GLY A 64 2.79 17.48 6.45
N VAL A 65 2.63 17.07 5.18
CA VAL A 65 3.73 17.13 4.19
C VAL A 65 4.25 18.55 3.96
N ALA A 66 3.41 19.58 3.96
CA ALA A 66 3.86 20.97 3.80
C ALA A 66 4.70 21.44 5.00
N ALA A 67 4.26 21.14 6.23
CA ALA A 67 5.01 21.45 7.44
C ALA A 67 6.29 20.61 7.56
N LEU A 68 6.24 19.33 7.19
CA LEU A 68 7.38 18.41 7.21
C LEU A 68 8.43 18.80 6.17
N THR A 69 8.02 19.18 4.96
CA THR A 69 8.98 19.58 3.92
C THR A 69 9.68 20.89 4.23
N ALA A 70 9.02 21.83 4.92
CA ALA A 70 9.66 23.06 5.40
C ALA A 70 10.66 22.79 6.55
N ALA A 71 10.34 21.89 7.47
CA ALA A 71 11.18 21.58 8.63
C ALA A 71 12.36 20.63 8.31
N PHE A 72 12.21 19.73 7.32
CA PHE A 72 13.12 18.60 7.07
C PHE A 72 13.81 18.65 5.69
N VAL A 73 14.18 19.85 5.21
CA VAL A 73 14.92 20.00 3.93
C VAL A 73 16.26 19.25 3.93
N ALA A 74 16.95 19.16 5.08
CA ALA A 74 18.24 18.47 5.20
C ALA A 74 18.13 16.94 5.48
N GLY A 75 17.01 16.46 6.01
CA GLY A 75 16.83 15.07 6.48
C GLY A 75 16.23 14.08 5.47
N ARG A 76 16.00 14.50 4.22
CA ARG A 76 15.35 13.66 3.17
C ARG A 76 16.13 12.37 2.86
N ARG A 77 17.46 12.42 2.88
CA ARG A 77 18.33 11.28 2.55
C ARG A 77 18.23 10.13 3.55
N PRO A 78 18.43 10.33 4.86
CA PRO A 78 18.30 9.22 5.83
C PRO A 78 16.89 8.64 5.84
N LEU A 79 15.84 9.46 5.65
CA LEU A 79 14.47 8.99 5.61
C LEU A 79 14.20 8.05 4.41
N ALA A 80 14.75 8.38 3.24
CA ALA A 80 14.66 7.53 2.05
C ALA A 80 15.44 6.21 2.21
N VAL A 81 16.63 6.26 2.82
CA VAL A 81 17.44 5.07 3.09
C VAL A 81 16.74 4.15 4.09
N VAL A 82 16.18 4.69 5.17
CA VAL A 82 15.41 3.92 6.16
C VAL A 82 14.15 3.31 5.53
N GLY A 83 13.39 4.09 4.77
CA GLY A 83 12.20 3.59 4.06
C GLY A 83 12.54 2.47 3.07
N GLY A 84 13.59 2.64 2.27
CA GLY A 84 14.06 1.61 1.35
C GLY A 84 14.56 0.35 2.07
N ALA A 85 15.33 0.51 3.15
CA ALA A 85 15.82 -0.61 3.95
C ALA A 85 14.66 -1.42 4.57
N VAL A 86 13.62 -0.75 5.08
CA VAL A 86 12.41 -1.40 5.59
C VAL A 86 11.69 -2.18 4.48
N LEU A 87 11.57 -1.62 3.27
CA LEU A 87 10.97 -2.32 2.14
C LEU A 87 11.77 -3.56 1.71
N VAL A 88 13.10 -3.47 1.67
CA VAL A 88 13.97 -4.61 1.39
C VAL A 88 13.79 -5.68 2.47
N ALA A 89 13.78 -5.30 3.75
CA ALA A 89 13.58 -6.23 4.86
C ALA A 89 12.20 -6.93 4.77
N LEU A 90 11.15 -6.20 4.42
CA LEU A 90 9.81 -6.78 4.22
C LEU A 90 9.79 -7.76 3.04
N GLY A 91 10.40 -7.38 1.92
CA GLY A 91 10.49 -8.23 0.72
C GLY A 91 11.23 -9.54 1.01
N VAL A 92 12.36 -9.47 1.70
CA VAL A 92 13.13 -10.65 2.13
C VAL A 92 12.30 -11.52 3.07
N ARG A 93 11.60 -10.94 4.05
CA ARG A 93 10.73 -11.70 4.95
C ARG A 93 9.62 -12.45 4.22
N ILE A 94 8.96 -11.81 3.26
CA ILE A 94 7.90 -12.45 2.46
C ILE A 94 8.46 -13.63 1.65
N LEU A 95 9.66 -13.50 1.07
CA LEU A 95 10.32 -14.59 0.34
C LEU A 95 10.67 -15.78 1.25
N LEU A 96 11.21 -15.49 2.44
CA LEU A 96 11.56 -16.52 3.43
C LEU A 96 10.33 -17.26 3.97
N GLU A 97 9.21 -16.55 4.19
CA GLU A 97 7.95 -17.17 4.62
C GLU A 97 7.38 -18.10 3.54
N ARG A 98 7.47 -17.72 2.26
CA ARG A 98 7.05 -18.59 1.15
C ARG A 98 7.91 -19.86 1.06
N ALA A 99 9.23 -19.72 1.12
CA ALA A 99 10.16 -20.87 1.06
C ALA A 99 9.92 -21.89 2.19
N ARG A 100 9.61 -21.41 3.41
CA ARG A 100 9.32 -22.28 4.56
C ARG A 100 8.00 -23.05 4.41
N ASN A 101 6.97 -22.42 3.84
CA ASN A 101 5.70 -23.09 3.59
C ASN A 101 5.85 -24.21 2.53
N GLU A 102 6.69 -24.01 1.52
CA GLU A 102 7.00 -25.02 0.49
C GLU A 102 7.80 -26.21 1.05
N ALA A 103 8.77 -25.95 1.94
CA ALA A 103 9.53 -27.00 2.62
C ALA A 103 8.68 -27.86 3.57
N THR A 104 7.61 -27.29 4.14
CA THR A 104 6.71 -28.02 5.06
C THR A 104 5.70 -28.88 4.29
N ALA A 105 5.31 -28.46 3.09
CA ALA A 105 4.40 -29.20 2.21
C ALA A 105 5.01 -30.47 1.61
N THR A 106 6.34 -30.52 1.47
CA THR A 106 7.07 -31.66 0.90
C THR A 106 7.40 -32.76 1.91
N VAL A 107 7.31 -32.48 3.22
CA VAL A 107 7.60 -33.46 4.30
C VAL A 107 6.35 -34.25 4.73
N THR A 108 5.15 -33.77 4.37
CA THR A 108 3.86 -34.42 4.72
C THR A 108 3.24 -35.20 3.54
N GLY A 109 3.93 -35.31 2.40
CA GLY A 109 3.52 -36.12 1.23
C GLY A 109 4.30 -37.42 1.15
#